data_AF-S8CB73-F1
#
_entry.id   AF-S8CB73-F1
#
_cell.length_a   1.000
_cell.length_b   1.000
_cell.length_c   1.000
_cell.angle_alpha   90.00
_cell.angle_beta   90.00
_cell.angle_gamma   90.00
#
_symmetry.space_group_name_H-M   'P 1'
#
loop_
_entity.id
_entity.type
_entity.pdbx_description
1 polymer ?
#
loop_
_entity_poly.entity_id
_entity_poly.type
_entity_poly.pdbx_seq_one_letter_code
_entity_poly.pdbx_strand_id
1 'polypeptide(L)'
;MDWNNEGFRVPGFVSRPESSFSFLYNYTYDQFPATEMKQVGSIPSGQQMLPPLMGTKNCMSMYGQDPKKKRLTTEQLESLENSFQEEVKLDPERKTKLARELGLQPRQIAVWFQNRRARWKNKQLENLYDALKEEYNAVLREKQKLQQEVTALRALLKDHVTKKQISDISGEETVESTSIPSSD
;
A
#
# COMPACT_ATOMS: atom_id res chain seq x y z
N MET A 1 -39.27 -10.76 18.19
CA MET A 1 -39.29 -9.38 17.69
C MET A 1 -38.60 -9.40 16.35
N ASP A 2 -39.43 -9.54 15.33
CA ASP A 2 -39.07 -9.73 13.93
C ASP A 2 -38.48 -8.44 13.36
N TRP A 3 -37.23 -8.50 12.88
CA TRP A 3 -36.61 -7.39 12.17
C TRP A 3 -36.96 -7.47 10.70
N ASN A 4 -38.19 -7.11 10.36
CA ASN A 4 -38.58 -6.76 9.00
C ASN A 4 -39.44 -5.49 9.07
N ASN A 5 -38.80 -4.34 8.86
CA ASN A 5 -39.48 -3.23 8.21
C ASN A 5 -38.48 -2.37 7.44
N GLU A 6 -38.92 -2.02 6.26
CA GLU A 6 -38.28 -1.33 5.18
C GLU A 6 -37.82 0.08 5.59
N GLY A 7 -36.66 0.53 5.11
CA GLY A 7 -36.34 1.97 5.17
C GLY A 7 -34.87 2.39 5.17
N PHE A 8 -33.92 1.50 5.46
CA PHE A 8 -32.49 1.86 5.40
C PHE A 8 -31.76 1.02 4.36
N ARG A 9 -31.70 1.52 3.12
CA ARG A 9 -30.64 1.11 2.20
C ARG A 9 -29.33 1.55 2.83
N VAL A 10 -28.60 0.61 3.41
CA VAL A 10 -27.17 0.76 3.65
C VAL A 10 -26.55 1.17 2.31
N PRO A 11 -25.84 2.30 2.19
CA PRO A 11 -25.06 2.59 0.99
C PRO A 11 -24.17 1.38 0.77
N GLY A 12 -24.36 0.74 -0.39
CA GLY A 12 -23.69 -0.51 -0.72
C GLY A 12 -22.22 -0.39 -0.39
N PHE A 13 -21.71 -1.34 0.40
CA PHE A 13 -20.29 -1.57 0.57
C PHE A 13 -19.71 -1.57 -0.85
N VAL A 14 -19.00 -0.48 -1.20
CA VAL A 14 -18.45 -0.28 -2.54
C VAL A 14 -17.72 -1.57 -2.87
N SER A 15 -18.23 -2.31 -3.85
CA SER A 15 -17.60 -3.54 -4.26
C SER A 15 -16.18 -3.18 -4.62
N ARG A 16 -15.25 -3.63 -3.77
CA ARG A 16 -13.81 -3.56 -3.99
C ARG A 16 -13.62 -3.97 -5.46
N PRO A 17 -13.18 -3.06 -6.35
CA PRO A 17 -12.79 -3.51 -7.68
C PRO A 17 -11.74 -4.58 -7.42
N GLU A 18 -11.83 -5.74 -8.08
CA GLU A 18 -10.78 -6.73 -8.04
C GLU A 18 -9.49 -6.03 -8.45
N SER A 19 -8.76 -5.50 -7.46
CA SER A 19 -7.40 -5.05 -7.60
C SER A 19 -6.70 -6.34 -7.95
N SER A 20 -6.42 -6.51 -9.24
CA SER A 20 -5.89 -7.73 -9.81
C SER A 20 -4.45 -7.92 -9.33
N PHE A 21 -4.30 -8.24 -8.05
CA PHE A 21 -3.11 -8.86 -7.49
C PHE A 21 -2.85 -10.24 -8.11
N SER A 22 -3.75 -10.74 -8.98
CA SER A 22 -3.51 -11.86 -9.90
C SER A 22 -2.20 -11.72 -10.68
N PHE A 23 -1.73 -10.49 -10.96
CA PHE A 23 -0.43 -10.29 -11.59
C PHE A 23 0.76 -10.69 -10.68
N LEU A 24 0.60 -10.62 -9.35
CA LEU A 24 1.58 -11.11 -8.39
C LEU A 24 1.60 -12.64 -8.26
N TYR A 25 0.53 -13.35 -8.64
CA TYR A 25 0.52 -14.83 -8.65
C TYR A 25 1.47 -15.44 -9.69
N ASN A 26 1.95 -14.67 -10.66
CA ASN A 26 3.04 -15.08 -11.56
C ASN A 26 4.43 -14.98 -10.93
N TYR A 27 4.55 -14.66 -9.64
CA TYR A 27 5.83 -14.61 -8.93
C TYR A 27 6.42 -15.99 -8.64
N THR A 28 5.64 -17.07 -8.74
CA THR A 28 6.10 -18.44 -8.43
C THR A 28 6.35 -19.34 -9.65
N TYR A 29 6.02 -18.90 -10.87
CA TYR A 29 6.20 -19.71 -12.09
C TYR A 29 7.30 -19.14 -13.01
N ASP A 30 8.49 -18.97 -12.46
CA ASP A 30 9.72 -19.19 -13.23
C ASP A 30 10.43 -20.37 -12.54
N GLN A 31 9.97 -21.57 -12.91
CA GLN A 31 10.53 -22.86 -12.54
C GLN A 31 11.98 -22.92 -13.03
N PHE A 32 12.92 -22.44 -12.22
CA PHE A 32 14.32 -22.83 -12.37
C PHE A 32 14.40 -24.34 -12.08
N PRO A 33 15.03 -25.15 -12.97
CA PRO A 33 15.22 -26.57 -12.70
C PRO A 33 16.10 -26.69 -11.46
N ALA A 34 15.56 -27.34 -10.43
CA ALA A 34 16.25 -27.64 -9.19
C ALA A 34 17.47 -28.52 -9.50
N THR A 35 18.67 -27.94 -9.52
CA THR A 35 19.89 -28.72 -9.36
C THR A 35 19.87 -29.32 -7.96
N GLU A 36 19.79 -30.65 -7.89
CA GLU A 36 19.82 -31.46 -6.67
C GLU A 36 20.87 -30.95 -5.66
N MET A 37 20.41 -30.53 -4.48
CA MET A 37 21.28 -30.46 -3.32
C MET A 37 21.55 -31.88 -2.85
N LYS A 38 22.71 -32.44 -3.25
CA LYS A 38 23.22 -33.66 -2.64
C LYS A 38 23.55 -33.38 -1.17
N GLN A 39 22.84 -34.12 -0.33
CA GLN A 39 23.02 -34.24 1.10
C GLN A 39 24.47 -34.68 1.41
N VAL A 40 25.24 -33.85 2.10
CA VAL A 40 26.54 -34.23 2.67
C VAL A 40 26.47 -34.06 4.19
N GLY A 41 26.50 -35.21 4.87
CA GLY A 41 27.32 -35.47 6.05
C GLY A 41 27.13 -34.59 7.30
N SER A 42 26.51 -35.19 8.31
CA SER A 42 26.40 -34.75 9.70
C SER A 42 27.70 -34.22 10.32
N ILE A 43 27.63 -33.08 11.03
CA ILE A 43 28.58 -32.66 12.07
C ILE A 43 27.77 -32.17 13.29
N PRO A 44 28.12 -32.59 14.54
CA PRO A 44 27.24 -32.50 15.69
C PRO A 44 27.25 -31.15 16.41
N SER A 45 26.19 -30.97 17.21
CA SER A 45 25.84 -29.86 18.09
C SER A 45 26.95 -29.39 19.04
N GLY A 46 27.08 -28.06 19.17
CA GLY A 46 27.73 -27.42 20.31
C GLY A 46 28.24 -26.01 20.01
N GLN A 47 27.75 -25.04 20.79
CA GLN A 47 28.20 -23.63 20.92
C GLN A 47 27.52 -22.58 20.03
N GLN A 48 26.64 -21.82 20.71
CA GLN A 48 26.18 -20.49 20.27
C GLN A 48 27.38 -19.54 20.21
N MET A 49 27.59 -18.90 19.06
CA MET A 49 28.43 -17.70 18.95
C MET A 49 27.66 -16.70 18.09
N LEU A 50 27.12 -15.66 18.74
CA LEU A 50 26.56 -14.49 18.06
C LEU A 50 27.68 -13.81 17.24
N PRO A 51 27.46 -13.47 15.96
CA PRO A 51 28.45 -12.73 15.18
C PRO A 51 28.58 -11.29 15.71
N PRO A 52 29.81 -10.77 15.90
CA PRO A 52 30.02 -9.39 16.36
C PRO A 52 29.56 -8.36 15.34
N LEU A 53 28.75 -7.40 15.79
CA LEU A 53 28.46 -6.16 15.06
C LEU A 53 29.73 -5.31 15.06
N MET A 54 30.49 -5.31 13.96
CA MET A 54 31.60 -4.37 13.76
C MET A 54 31.55 -3.70 12.39
N GLY A 55 31.36 -2.39 12.43
CA GLY A 55 32.00 -1.46 11.51
C GLY A 55 31.18 -1.03 10.31
N THR A 56 30.49 0.10 10.45
CA THR A 56 30.24 1.03 9.34
C THR A 56 31.59 1.46 8.74
N LYS A 57 32.09 0.69 7.79
CA LYS A 57 33.18 1.11 6.91
C LYS A 57 32.60 1.32 5.53
N ASN A 58 32.42 2.61 5.23
CA ASN A 58 32.40 3.21 3.92
C ASN A 58 33.21 2.38 2.91
N CYS A 59 32.55 1.56 2.09
CA CYS A 59 33.19 0.85 0.99
C CYS A 59 33.24 1.77 -0.23
N MET A 60 34.03 2.83 -0.11
CA MET A 60 34.55 3.55 -1.27
C MET A 60 35.53 2.61 -1.99
N SER A 61 35.00 1.68 -2.79
CA SER A 61 35.80 0.86 -3.69
C SER A 61 36.15 1.70 -4.92
N MET A 62 37.17 2.53 -4.76
CA MET A 62 38.05 2.93 -5.87
C MET A 62 38.96 1.73 -6.11
N TYR A 63 38.77 0.98 -7.21
CA TYR A 63 39.78 0.33 -8.06
C TYR A 63 39.07 -0.58 -9.08
N GLY A 64 39.32 -0.33 -10.36
CA GLY A 64 39.12 -1.31 -11.44
C GLY A 64 37.78 -1.21 -12.16
N GLN A 65 37.72 -0.38 -13.20
CA GLN A 65 36.83 -0.70 -14.32
C GLN A 65 37.26 -2.06 -14.87
N ASP A 66 36.52 -3.11 -14.56
CA ASP A 66 36.59 -4.36 -15.31
C ASP A 66 36.38 -4.01 -16.79
N PRO A 67 37.34 -4.31 -17.70
CA PRO A 67 37.19 -4.06 -19.15
C PRO A 67 36.05 -4.88 -19.79
N LYS A 68 35.31 -5.66 -19.00
CA LYS A 68 34.16 -6.48 -19.39
C LYS A 68 32.81 -5.77 -19.19
N LYS A 69 32.76 -4.63 -18.48
CA LYS A 69 31.53 -3.84 -18.28
C LYS A 69 31.41 -2.75 -19.35
N LYS A 70 31.37 -3.13 -20.63
CA LYS A 70 31.00 -2.17 -21.68
C LYS A 70 29.56 -1.72 -21.42
N ARG A 71 29.37 -0.42 -21.15
CA ARG A 71 28.03 0.19 -21.09
C ARG A 71 27.41 0.02 -22.48
N LEU A 72 26.14 -0.39 -22.52
CA LEU A 72 25.39 -0.48 -23.77
C LEU A 72 25.33 0.91 -24.42
N THR A 73 25.46 0.99 -25.74
CA THR A 73 25.30 2.24 -26.48
C THR A 73 23.85 2.71 -26.42
N THR A 74 23.61 3.99 -26.71
CA THR A 74 22.26 4.56 -26.75
C THR A 74 21.37 3.84 -27.77
N GLU A 75 21.90 3.53 -28.95
CA GLU A 75 21.20 2.78 -30.00
C GLU A 75 20.85 1.34 -29.57
N GLN A 76 21.78 0.67 -28.86
CA GLN A 76 21.50 -0.65 -28.28
C GLN A 76 20.39 -0.59 -27.23
N LEU A 77 20.39 0.46 -26.39
CA LEU A 77 19.36 0.67 -25.38
C LEU A 77 17.99 0.95 -26.00
N GLU A 78 17.95 1.78 -27.06
CA GLU A 78 16.72 2.10 -27.78
C GLU A 78 16.12 0.87 -28.45
N SER A 79 16.94 0.06 -29.11
CA SER A 79 16.49 -1.20 -29.71
C SER A 79 15.94 -2.18 -28.67
N LEU A 80 16.61 -2.30 -27.52
CA LEU A 80 16.14 -3.11 -26.40
C LEU A 80 14.83 -2.59 -25.79
N GLU A 81 14.68 -1.27 -25.72
CA GLU A 81 13.48 -0.63 -25.20
C GLU A 81 12.28 -0.80 -26.12
N ASN A 82 12.46 -0.57 -27.43
CA ASN A 82 11.42 -0.81 -28.44
C ASN A 82 10.98 -2.28 -28.40
N SER A 83 11.95 -3.19 -28.32
CA SER A 83 11.68 -4.61 -28.16
C SER A 83 10.90 -4.91 -26.86
N PHE A 84 11.24 -4.28 -25.74
CA PHE A 84 10.51 -4.47 -24.48
C PHE A 84 9.07 -3.94 -24.52
N GLN A 85 8.83 -2.86 -25.27
CA GLN A 85 7.49 -2.28 -25.44
C GLN A 85 6.58 -3.17 -26.28
N GLU A 86 7.12 -3.84 -27.30
CA GLU A 86 6.38 -4.83 -28.08
C GLU A 86 6.00 -6.05 -27.23
N GLU A 87 6.94 -6.54 -26.41
CA GLU A 87 6.70 -7.71 -25.57
C GLU A 87 7.61 -7.72 -24.33
N VAL A 88 6.97 -7.77 -23.17
CA VAL A 88 7.63 -7.71 -21.85
C VAL A 88 8.37 -9.02 -21.50
N LYS A 89 7.89 -10.15 -22.05
CA LYS A 89 8.55 -11.46 -21.93
C LYS A 89 9.60 -11.61 -23.03
N LEU A 90 10.75 -12.16 -22.66
CA LEU A 90 11.85 -12.36 -23.59
C LEU A 90 11.91 -13.82 -24.01
N ASP A 91 11.42 -14.10 -25.21
CA ASP A 91 11.48 -15.44 -25.77
C ASP A 91 12.91 -15.86 -26.15
N PRO A 92 13.25 -17.17 -26.07
CA PRO A 92 14.60 -17.66 -26.38
C PRO A 92 15.06 -17.34 -27.81
N GLU A 93 14.16 -17.44 -28.79
CA GLU A 93 14.43 -17.13 -30.19
C GLU A 93 14.70 -15.63 -30.37
N ARG A 94 13.82 -14.79 -29.81
CA ARG A 94 13.95 -13.33 -29.83
C ARG A 94 15.22 -12.85 -29.14
N LYS A 95 15.58 -13.44 -28.00
CA LYS A 95 16.86 -13.20 -27.32
C LYS A 95 18.06 -13.47 -28.24
N THR A 96 18.00 -14.56 -29.00
CA THR A 96 19.08 -14.93 -29.92
C THR A 96 19.15 -13.97 -31.10
N LYS A 97 18.01 -13.54 -31.63
CA LYS A 97 17.90 -12.51 -32.67
C LYS A 97 18.50 -11.16 -32.20
N LEU A 98 18.06 -10.66 -31.05
CA LEU A 98 18.57 -9.41 -30.46
C LEU A 98 20.06 -9.46 -30.15
N ALA A 99 20.55 -10.60 -29.64
CA ALA A 99 21.98 -10.78 -29.38
C ALA A 99 22.81 -10.64 -30.66
N ARG A 100 22.32 -11.20 -31.77
CA ARG A 100 22.97 -11.11 -33.08
C ARG A 100 22.91 -9.70 -33.66
N GLU A 101 21.74 -9.09 -33.66
CA GLU A 101 21.50 -7.75 -34.23
C GLU A 101 22.29 -6.66 -33.49
N LEU A 102 22.35 -6.74 -32.15
CA LEU A 102 23.01 -5.73 -31.33
C LEU A 102 24.50 -6.03 -31.06
N GLY A 103 25.00 -7.20 -31.49
CA GLY A 103 26.36 -7.66 -31.21
C GLY A 103 26.62 -7.87 -29.71
N LEU A 104 25.60 -8.25 -28.95
CA LEU A 104 25.64 -8.42 -27.50
C LEU A 104 25.59 -9.89 -27.09
N GLN A 105 26.13 -10.21 -25.92
CA GLN A 105 25.99 -11.57 -25.40
C GLN A 105 24.53 -11.83 -24.98
N PRO A 106 23.95 -13.03 -25.24
CA PRO A 106 22.59 -13.37 -24.80
C PRO A 106 22.35 -13.15 -23.30
N ARG A 107 23.39 -13.29 -22.47
CA ARG A 107 23.34 -13.00 -21.04
C ARG A 107 23.11 -11.52 -20.75
N GLN A 108 23.73 -10.61 -21.50
CA GLN A 108 23.54 -9.16 -21.33
C GLN A 108 22.09 -8.77 -21.66
N ILE A 109 21.51 -9.32 -22.72
CA ILE A 109 20.10 -9.14 -23.08
C ILE A 109 19.22 -9.63 -21.93
N ALA A 110 19.45 -10.84 -21.43
CA ALA A 110 18.67 -11.41 -20.33
C ALA A 110 18.72 -10.53 -19.06
N VAL A 111 19.92 -10.09 -18.66
CA VAL A 111 20.12 -9.22 -17.48
C VAL A 111 19.45 -7.86 -17.70
N TRP A 112 19.54 -7.30 -18.90
CA TRP A 112 18.89 -6.04 -19.23
C TRP A 112 17.36 -6.16 -19.12
N PHE A 113 16.76 -7.19 -19.69
CA PHE A 113 15.31 -7.44 -19.60
C PHE A 113 14.86 -7.69 -18.15
N GLN A 114 15.65 -8.40 -17.36
CA GLN A 114 15.38 -8.59 -15.92
C GLN A 114 15.36 -7.26 -15.18
N ASN A 115 16.40 -6.43 -15.36
CA ASN A 115 16.48 -5.11 -14.74
C ASN A 115 15.36 -4.18 -15.21
N ARG A 116 15.01 -4.25 -16.50
CA ARG A 116 13.92 -3.47 -17.08
C ARG A 116 12.57 -3.85 -16.47
N ARG A 117 12.27 -5.15 -16.36
CA ARG A 117 11.07 -5.66 -15.67
C ARG A 117 11.02 -5.25 -14.20
N ALA A 118 12.16 -5.31 -13.49
CA ALA A 118 12.21 -4.87 -12.10
C ALA A 118 11.85 -3.39 -11.95
N ARG A 119 12.45 -2.51 -12.77
CA ARG A 119 12.14 -1.07 -12.76
C ARG A 119 10.69 -0.79 -13.14
N TRP A 120 10.17 -1.49 -14.16
CA TRP A 120 8.78 -1.36 -14.56
C TRP A 120 7.83 -1.74 -13.42
N LYS A 121 8.05 -2.88 -12.76
CA LYS A 121 7.26 -3.32 -11.61
C LYS A 121 7.33 -2.33 -10.44
N ASN A 122 8.52 -1.80 -10.12
CA ASN A 122 8.67 -0.78 -9.08
C ASN A 122 7.84 0.48 -9.40
N LYS A 123 7.90 0.97 -10.64
CA LYS A 123 7.08 2.11 -11.07
C LYS A 123 5.59 1.82 -10.96
N GLN A 124 5.15 0.60 -11.32
CA GLN A 124 3.75 0.21 -11.13
C GLN A 124 3.36 0.20 -9.64
N LEU A 125 4.24 -0.30 -8.76
CA LEU A 125 3.99 -0.33 -7.33
C LEU A 125 3.91 1.07 -6.72
N GLU A 126 4.79 1.98 -7.13
CA GLU A 126 4.76 3.39 -6.73
C GLU A 126 3.41 4.02 -7.11
N ASN A 127 2.98 3.85 -8.37
CA ASN A 127 1.69 4.37 -8.83
C ASN A 127 0.50 3.80 -8.04
N LEU A 128 0.51 2.48 -7.77
CA LEU A 128 -0.55 1.83 -6.99
C LEU A 128 -0.59 2.33 -5.55
N TYR A 129 0.58 2.54 -4.95
CA TYR A 129 0.70 3.10 -3.61
C TYR A 129 0.14 4.52 -3.55
N ASP A 130 0.48 5.37 -4.52
CA ASP A 130 -0.01 6.74 -4.58
C ASP A 130 -1.54 6.79 -4.73
N ALA A 131 -2.11 5.98 -5.62
CA ALA A 131 -3.55 5.87 -5.78
C ALA A 131 -4.24 5.42 -4.48
N LEU A 132 -3.71 4.37 -3.83
CA LEU A 132 -4.25 3.88 -2.57
C LEU A 132 -4.17 4.93 -1.45
N LYS A 133 -3.09 5.71 -1.42
CA LYS A 133 -2.89 6.78 -0.45
C LYS A 133 -3.90 7.92 -0.66
N GLU A 134 -4.22 8.27 -1.89
CA GLU A 134 -5.25 9.27 -2.21
C GLU A 134 -6.63 8.82 -1.72
N GLU A 135 -7.00 7.56 -1.98
CA GLU A 135 -8.25 6.97 -1.48
C GLU A 135 -8.31 6.99 0.04
N TYR A 136 -7.23 6.55 0.70
CA TYR A 136 -7.13 6.58 2.16
C TYR A 136 -7.34 7.99 2.72
N ASN A 137 -6.72 9.00 2.11
CA ASN A 137 -6.87 10.39 2.53
C ASN A 137 -8.31 10.90 2.33
N ALA A 138 -9.00 10.47 1.28
CA ALA A 138 -10.41 10.81 1.07
C ALA A 138 -11.29 10.24 2.17
N VAL A 139 -11.15 8.94 2.46
CA VAL A 139 -11.88 8.26 3.54
C VAL A 139 -11.57 8.90 4.90
N LEU A 140 -10.32 9.29 5.14
CA LEU A 140 -9.92 9.96 6.38
C LEU A 140 -10.67 11.30 6.57
N ARG A 141 -10.82 12.11 5.51
CA ARG A 141 -11.59 13.37 5.58
C ARG A 141 -13.07 13.12 5.87
N GLU A 142 -13.67 12.13 5.22
CA GLU A 142 -15.07 11.77 5.47
C GLU A 142 -15.28 11.30 6.90
N LYS A 143 -14.39 10.44 7.41
CA LYS A 143 -14.41 10.01 8.81
C LYS A 143 -14.34 11.19 9.77
N GLN A 144 -13.44 12.15 9.53
CA GLN A 144 -13.32 13.34 10.37
C GLN A 144 -14.60 14.19 10.35
N LYS A 145 -15.19 14.38 9.17
CA LYS A 145 -16.47 15.10 9.01
C LYS A 145 -17.59 14.41 9.80
N LEU A 146 -17.74 13.10 9.64
CA LEU A 146 -18.75 12.32 10.38
C LEU A 146 -18.51 12.38 11.90
N GLN A 147 -17.26 12.35 12.35
CA GLN A 147 -16.93 12.49 13.78
C GLN A 147 -17.32 13.87 14.32
N GLN A 148 -17.13 14.94 13.55
CA GLN A 148 -17.57 16.29 13.92
C GLN A 148 -19.10 16.37 14.00
N GLU A 149 -19.81 15.84 12.99
CA GLU A 149 -21.28 15.79 12.97
C GLU A 149 -21.84 15.01 14.17
N VAL A 150 -21.29 13.83 14.46
CA VAL A 150 -21.68 13.02 15.63
C VAL A 150 -21.43 13.78 16.94
N THR A 151 -20.31 14.50 17.04
CA THR A 151 -19.99 15.29 18.23
C THR A 151 -20.97 16.46 18.40
N ALA A 152 -21.28 17.17 17.32
CA ALA A 152 -22.24 18.27 17.32
C ALA A 152 -23.66 17.78 17.69
N LEU A 153 -24.12 16.69 17.09
CA LEU A 153 -25.42 16.09 17.41
C LEU A 153 -25.51 15.64 18.87
N ARG A 154 -24.44 15.05 19.41
CA ARG A 154 -24.38 14.68 20.84
C ARG A 154 -24.45 15.90 21.76
N ALA A 155 -23.83 17.02 21.39
CA ALA A 155 -23.90 18.25 22.17
C ALA A 155 -25.33 18.81 22.16
N LEU A 156 -25.96 18.91 20.98
CA LEU A 156 -27.34 19.37 20.85
C LEU A 156 -28.31 18.49 21.66
N LEU A 157 -28.17 17.16 21.60
CA LEU A 157 -29.01 16.25 22.38
C LEU A 157 -28.84 16.47 23.89
N LYS A 158 -27.62 16.72 24.38
CA LYS A 158 -27.40 17.07 25.79
C LYS A 158 -28.09 18.38 26.16
N ASP A 159 -27.99 19.41 25.32
CA ASP A 159 -28.62 20.71 25.56
C ASP A 159 -30.16 20.62 25.56
N HIS A 160 -30.75 19.78 24.72
CA HIS A 160 -32.20 19.54 24.72
C HIS A 160 -32.66 18.81 25.98
N VAL A 161 -31.88 17.85 26.47
CA VAL A 161 -32.18 17.14 27.73
C VAL A 161 -32.10 18.09 28.93
N THR A 162 -31.07 18.93 29.00
CA THR A 162 -30.92 19.90 30.10
C THR A 162 -32.02 20.96 30.06
N LYS A 163 -32.36 21.51 28.89
CA LYS A 163 -33.48 22.46 28.75
C LYS A 163 -34.82 21.86 29.17
N LYS A 164 -35.07 20.59 28.82
CA LYS A 164 -36.29 19.89 29.25
C LYS A 164 -36.32 19.67 30.76
N GLN A 165 -35.21 19.26 31.37
CA GLN A 165 -35.12 19.16 32.83
C GLN A 165 -35.36 20.51 33.52
N ILE A 166 -34.83 21.61 32.98
CA ILE A 166 -35.04 22.96 33.55
C ILE A 166 -36.50 23.42 33.42
N SER A 167 -37.17 23.14 32.29
CA SER A 167 -38.61 23.45 32.14
C SER A 167 -39.47 22.63 33.09
N ASP A 168 -39.12 21.36 33.30
CA ASP A 168 -39.85 20.46 34.21
C ASP A 168 -39.64 20.87 35.69
N ILE A 169 -38.51 21.51 36.03
CA ILE A 169 -38.22 22.05 37.38
C ILE A 169 -38.87 23.43 37.61
N SER A 170 -39.00 24.26 36.56
CA SER A 170 -39.57 25.61 36.66
C SER A 170 -41.11 25.65 36.70
N GLY A 171 -41.78 24.53 36.46
CA GLY A 171 -43.24 24.43 36.46
C GLY A 171 -43.90 24.36 37.85
N GLU A 172 -43.14 24.40 38.94
CA GLU A 172 -43.63 24.16 40.31
C GLU A 172 -43.19 25.24 41.30
N GLU A 173 -43.49 26.52 41.05
CA GLU A 173 -43.64 27.53 42.13
C GLU A 173 -44.44 28.76 41.68
N THR A 174 -45.76 28.63 41.58
CA THR A 174 -46.70 29.75 41.70
C THR A 174 -47.70 29.43 42.80
N VAL A 175 -47.31 29.65 44.06
CA VAL A 175 -48.27 29.92 45.13
C VAL A 175 -48.14 31.37 45.56
N GLU A 176 -48.88 32.18 44.81
CA GLU A 176 -49.59 33.36 45.25
C GLU A 176 -49.55 33.60 46.77
N SER A 177 -48.85 34.66 47.18
CA SER A 177 -49.10 35.31 48.47
C SER A 177 -49.54 36.74 48.21
N THR A 178 -50.86 36.86 48.00
CA THR A 178 -51.63 38.08 48.19
C THR A 178 -51.88 38.27 49.69
N SER A 179 -51.45 39.40 50.26
CA SER A 179 -52.09 40.10 51.41
C SER A 179 -51.31 41.39 51.69
N ILE A 180 -51.70 42.53 51.08
CA ILE A 180 -52.48 43.66 51.63
C ILE A 180 -51.66 44.61 52.55
N PRO A 181 -51.66 45.94 52.30
CA PRO A 181 -50.92 46.93 53.07
C PRO A 181 -51.69 47.39 54.32
N SER A 182 -50.97 47.76 55.39
CA SER A 182 -51.56 48.50 56.50
C SER A 182 -50.70 49.71 56.86
N SER A 183 -51.29 50.89 56.70
CA SER A 183 -50.87 52.16 57.30
C SER A 183 -51.11 52.15 58.81
N ASP A 184 -50.19 52.67 59.60
CA ASP A 184 -50.24 54.00 60.24
C ASP A 184 -48.87 54.35 60.86
#